data_AF-A0A2N7N694-F1
#
_entry.id   AF-A0A2N7N694-F1
#
_cell.length_a   1.000
_cell.length_b   1.000
_cell.length_c   1.000
_cell.angle_alpha   90.00
_cell.angle_beta   90.00
_cell.angle_gamma   90.00
#
_symmetry.space_group_name_H-M   'P 1'
#
loop_
_entity.id
_entity.type
_entity.pdbx_description
1 polymer ?
#
loop_
_entity_poly.entity_id
_entity_poly.type
_entity_poly.pdbx_seq_one_letter_code
_entity_poly.pdbx_strand_id
1 'polypeptide(L)'
;MSRELTMYIRNDSSYDLKSYNITHTWNGHSNNLSGSNLAKGHRSNGQAITSGYNEHDWYTVQVTFADTKESVKMTDFYCDSSKSEKNVTLYIHDKYLDCAYSESKSDPDKHSSSCNKKHWT
;
A
#
# COMPACT_ATOMS: atom_id res chain seq x y z
N MET A 1 -17.03 -13.19 5.35
CA MET A 1 -17.39 -13.13 3.92
C MET A 1 -16.45 -12.19 3.16
N SER A 2 -15.23 -12.59 2.80
CA SER A 2 -14.21 -11.70 2.17
C SER A 2 -14.74 -10.65 1.18
N ARG A 3 -14.16 -9.44 1.20
CA ARG A 3 -14.54 -8.34 0.29
C ARG A 3 -13.43 -8.06 -0.71
N GLU A 4 -13.80 -7.85 -1.96
CA GLU A 4 -12.88 -7.35 -2.97
C GLU A 4 -12.68 -5.85 -2.79
N LEU A 5 -11.42 -5.43 -2.69
CA LEU A 5 -10.99 -4.04 -2.65
C LEU A 5 -10.12 -3.76 -3.88
N THR A 6 -9.95 -2.49 -4.23
CA THR A 6 -8.87 -2.08 -5.15
C THR A 6 -7.73 -1.44 -4.38
N MET A 7 -6.53 -2.00 -4.52
CA MET A 7 -5.29 -1.53 -3.91
C MET A 7 -4.54 -0.60 -4.84
N TYR A 8 -4.04 0.51 -4.29
CA TYR A 8 -3.19 1.47 -4.99
C TYR A 8 -1.90 1.74 -4.22
N ILE A 9 -0.82 2.07 -4.93
CA ILE A 9 0.42 2.59 -4.37
C ILE A 9 0.55 4.05 -4.73
N ARG A 10 0.75 4.92 -3.75
CA ARG A 10 1.02 6.33 -3.92
C ARG A 10 2.47 6.62 -3.53
N ASN A 11 3.25 7.20 -4.44
CA ASN A 11 4.60 7.66 -4.13
C ASN A 11 4.56 9.11 -3.69
N ASP A 12 4.60 9.35 -2.38
CA ASP A 12 4.71 10.69 -1.77
C ASP A 12 6.11 10.91 -1.18
N SER A 13 7.09 10.14 -1.65
CA SER A 13 8.50 10.31 -1.29
C SER A 13 9.14 11.41 -2.14
N SER A 14 10.32 11.86 -1.73
CA SER A 14 11.12 12.84 -2.46
C SER A 14 11.76 12.26 -3.73
N TYR A 15 11.67 10.94 -3.95
CA TYR A 15 12.36 10.21 -5.01
C TYR A 15 11.37 9.41 -5.87
N ASP A 16 11.77 9.12 -7.10
CA ASP A 16 11.01 8.17 -7.92
C ASP A 16 11.23 6.73 -7.41
N LEU A 17 10.19 5.90 -7.45
CA LEU A 17 10.33 4.47 -7.21
C LEU A 17 10.77 3.80 -8.51
N LYS A 18 11.98 3.22 -8.48
CA LYS A 18 12.42 2.31 -9.54
C LYS A 18 11.55 1.06 -9.59
N SER A 19 11.24 0.49 -8.44
CA SER A 19 10.34 -0.65 -8.30
C SER A 19 9.67 -0.71 -6.93
N TYR A 20 8.52 -1.38 -6.89
CA TYR A 20 7.86 -1.78 -5.65
C TYR A 20 7.28 -3.19 -5.80
N ASN A 21 7.20 -3.88 -4.68
CA ASN A 21 6.63 -5.22 -4.55
C ASN A 21 5.92 -5.29 -3.20
N ILE A 22 4.63 -5.58 -3.21
CA ILE A 22 3.80 -5.66 -2.02
C ILE A 22 3.08 -6.99 -1.98
N THR A 23 3.35 -7.74 -0.92
CA THR A 23 2.65 -8.98 -0.63
C THR A 23 1.54 -8.68 0.37
N HIS A 24 0.30 -8.75 -0.08
CA HIS A 24 -0.88 -8.70 0.77
C HIS A 24 -1.24 -10.13 1.22
N THR A 25 -1.35 -10.35 2.52
CA THR A 25 -1.68 -11.66 3.10
C THR A 25 -2.94 -11.55 3.95
N TRP A 26 -3.88 -12.48 3.75
CA TRP A 26 -5.12 -12.57 4.52
C TRP A 26 -5.53 -14.03 4.70
N ASN A 27 -5.91 -14.45 5.91
CA ASN A 27 -6.47 -15.79 6.18
C ASN A 27 -5.70 -16.97 5.53
N GLY A 28 -4.37 -16.91 5.46
CA GLY A 28 -3.53 -17.95 4.84
C GLY A 28 -3.41 -17.88 3.30
N HIS A 29 -4.01 -16.88 2.66
CA HIS A 29 -3.84 -16.55 1.25
C HIS A 29 -2.92 -15.34 1.07
N SER A 30 -2.30 -15.22 -0.10
CA SER A 30 -1.50 -14.05 -0.43
C SER A 30 -1.69 -13.63 -1.89
N ASN A 31 -1.64 -12.32 -2.12
CA ASN A 31 -1.61 -11.69 -3.44
C ASN A 31 -0.40 -10.77 -3.52
N ASN A 32 0.22 -10.72 -4.69
CA ASN A 32 1.33 -9.84 -4.95
C ASN A 32 0.91 -8.70 -5.88
N LEU A 33 1.22 -7.46 -5.47
CA LEU A 33 1.15 -6.25 -6.28
C LEU A 33 2.56 -5.73 -6.49
N SER A 34 3.01 -5.71 -7.74
CA SER A 34 4.33 -5.17 -8.09
C SER A 34 4.25 -4.21 -9.26
N GLY A 35 5.21 -3.31 -9.34
CA GLY A 35 5.35 -2.36 -10.43
C GLY A 35 6.69 -1.66 -10.42
N SER A 36 6.89 -0.82 -11.43
CA SER A 36 8.15 -0.12 -11.66
C SER A 36 7.93 1.31 -12.16
N ASN A 37 8.97 2.13 -12.02
CA ASN A 37 9.03 3.51 -12.52
C ASN A 37 7.84 4.38 -12.08
N LEU A 38 7.51 4.35 -10.79
CA LEU A 38 6.45 5.20 -10.22
C LEU A 38 7.03 6.55 -9.80
N ALA A 39 6.76 7.58 -10.59
CA ALA A 39 7.23 8.95 -10.35
C ALA A 39 6.74 9.50 -9.00
N LYS A 40 7.50 10.43 -8.41
CA LYS A 40 7.09 11.16 -7.22
C LYS A 40 5.79 11.92 -7.45
N GLY A 41 4.90 11.89 -6.47
CA GLY A 41 3.56 12.46 -6.55
C GLY A 41 2.61 11.71 -7.50
N HIS A 42 2.95 10.50 -7.96
CA HIS A 42 2.09 9.68 -8.81
C HIS A 42 1.55 8.46 -8.05
N ARG A 43 0.44 7.94 -8.57
CA ARG A 43 -0.23 6.74 -8.08
C ARG A 43 -0.14 5.62 -9.12
N SER A 44 -0.02 4.38 -8.65
CA SER A 44 -0.07 3.20 -9.50
C SER A 44 -1.45 2.99 -10.13
N ASN A 45 -1.51 2.09 -11.09
CA ASN A 45 -2.77 1.47 -11.45
C ASN A 45 -3.32 0.68 -10.25
N GLY A 46 -4.63 0.63 -10.13
CA GLY A 46 -5.30 -0.13 -9.09
C GLY A 46 -5.26 -1.63 -9.39
N GLN A 47 -5.08 -2.45 -8.35
CA GLN A 47 -5.15 -3.90 -8.46
C GLN A 47 -6.21 -4.44 -7.51
N ALA A 48 -7.03 -5.38 -7.98
CA ALA A 48 -8.00 -6.05 -7.14
C ALA A 48 -7.29 -6.92 -6.10
N ILE A 49 -7.68 -6.77 -4.83
CA ILE A 49 -7.23 -7.59 -3.71
C ILE A 49 -8.43 -8.06 -2.88
N THR A 50 -8.23 -9.05 -2.04
CA THR A 50 -9.30 -9.63 -1.21
C THR A 50 -9.00 -9.41 0.25
N SER A 51 -9.74 -8.55 0.94
CA SER A 51 -9.54 -8.33 2.38
C SER A 51 -10.11 -9.48 3.21
N GLY A 52 -9.30 -9.93 4.17
CA GLY A 52 -9.69 -10.96 5.14
C GLY A 52 -10.53 -10.39 6.26
N TYR A 53 -11.56 -11.14 6.70
CA TYR A 53 -12.51 -10.72 7.74
C TYR A 53 -11.91 -10.53 9.14
N ASN A 54 -10.64 -10.85 9.32
CA ASN A 54 -10.01 -10.99 10.63
C ASN A 54 -9.17 -9.76 10.95
N GLU A 55 -9.85 -8.64 11.20
CA GLU A 55 -9.38 -7.39 11.84
C GLU A 55 -8.19 -6.64 11.21
N HIS A 56 -7.21 -7.33 10.61
CA HIS A 56 -6.00 -6.77 10.05
C HIS A 56 -5.64 -7.41 8.70
N ASP A 57 -5.46 -6.57 7.69
CA ASP A 57 -4.75 -6.94 6.47
C ASP A 57 -3.24 -6.80 6.70
N TRP A 58 -2.46 -7.83 6.33
CA TRP A 58 -1.01 -7.80 6.42
C TRP A 58 -0.40 -7.43 5.07
N TYR A 59 0.57 -6.51 5.09
CA TYR A 59 1.32 -6.10 3.91
C TYR A 59 2.82 -6.18 4.18
N THR A 60 3.53 -6.97 3.37
CA THR A 60 4.99 -6.89 3.31
C THR A 60 5.35 -6.00 2.13
N VAL A 61 5.95 -4.84 2.40
CA VAL A 61 6.23 -3.80 1.41
C VAL A 61 7.72 -3.74 1.15
N GLN A 62 8.12 -3.91 -0.11
CA GLN A 62 9.48 -3.71 -0.57
C GLN A 62 9.50 -2.63 -1.65
N VAL A 63 10.32 -1.60 -1.50
CA VAL A 63 10.48 -0.51 -2.48
C VAL A 63 11.95 -0.28 -2.80
N THR A 64 12.23 0.13 -4.02
CA THR A 64 13.58 0.53 -4.47
C THR A 64 13.48 1.94 -5.04
N PHE A 65 14.18 2.89 -4.44
CA PHE A 65 14.23 4.28 -4.94
C PHE A 65 15.29 4.42 -6.06
N ALA A 66 15.01 5.24 -7.07
CA ALA A 66 15.83 5.36 -8.28
C ALA A 66 17.22 6.00 -8.04
N ASP A 67 17.29 7.02 -7.16
CA ASP A 67 18.50 7.85 -6.97
C ASP A 67 19.29 7.55 -5.69
N THR A 68 18.93 6.48 -4.98
CA THR A 68 19.66 6.05 -3.79
C THR A 68 20.55 4.86 -4.15
N LYS A 69 21.87 5.01 -4.02
CA LYS A 69 22.85 3.98 -4.43
C LYS A 69 22.61 2.60 -3.81
N GLU A 70 21.94 2.51 -2.65
CA GLU A 70 21.63 1.26 -1.96
C GLU A 70 20.43 1.36 -1.00
N SER A 71 19.23 1.75 -1.43
CA SER A 71 18.10 1.65 -0.48
C SER A 71 16.88 0.95 -1.07
N VAL A 72 17.03 -0.38 -1.19
CA VAL A 72 15.87 -1.24 -1.03
C VAL A 72 15.37 -1.05 0.40
N LYS A 73 14.15 -0.58 0.56
CA LYS A 73 13.46 -0.53 1.86
C LYS A 73 12.46 -1.67 1.90
N MET A 74 12.45 -2.40 3.01
CA MET A 74 11.50 -3.46 3.25
C MET A 74 10.93 -3.27 4.65
N THR A 75 9.61 -3.37 4.80
CA THR A 75 8.98 -3.40 6.11
C THR A 75 7.65 -4.13 6.04
N ASP A 76 7.26 -4.69 7.17
CA ASP A 76 5.94 -5.28 7.35
C ASP A 76 5.01 -4.25 7.99
N PHE A 77 3.79 -4.20 7.48
CA PHE A 77 2.78 -3.25 7.87
C PHE A 77 1.41 -3.92 8.03
N TYR A 78 0.62 -3.40 8.96
CA TYR A 78 -0.68 -3.92 9.33
C TYR A 78 -1.71 -2.81 9.22
N CYS A 79 -2.78 -3.09 8.51
CA CYS A 79 -3.86 -2.14 8.30
C CYS A 79 -5.15 -2.71 8.90
N ASP A 80 -5.79 -1.98 9.81
CA ASP A 80 -7.09 -2.39 10.38
C ASP A 80 -8.15 -2.40 9.28
N SER A 81 -8.56 -3.60 8.88
CA SER A 81 -9.50 -3.85 7.80
C SER A 81 -10.94 -3.99 8.30
N SER A 82 -11.21 -3.78 9.59
CA SER A 82 -12.57 -3.81 10.15
C SER A 82 -13.48 -2.75 9.51
N LYS A 83 -12.90 -1.66 9.02
CA LYS A 83 -13.57 -0.59 8.26
C LYS A 83 -13.40 -0.73 6.75
N SER A 84 -12.98 -1.89 6.24
CA SER A 84 -12.62 -2.09 4.83
C SER A 84 -13.70 -1.56 3.86
N GLU A 85 -13.34 -0.48 3.19
CA GLU A 85 -14.11 0.20 2.15
C GLU A 85 -13.75 -0.37 0.77
N LYS A 86 -14.17 0.25 -0.33
CA LYS A 86 -13.94 -0.31 -1.68
C LYS A 86 -12.48 -0.25 -2.13
N ASN A 87 -11.65 0.58 -1.50
CA ASN A 87 -10.27 0.79 -1.89
C ASN A 87 -9.34 0.87 -0.68
N VAL A 88 -8.07 0.55 -0.92
CA VAL A 88 -6.96 0.79 0.00
C VAL A 88 -5.82 1.45 -0.77
N THR A 89 -5.19 2.47 -0.18
CA THR A 89 -3.99 3.10 -0.75
C THR A 89 -2.85 2.99 0.24
N LEU A 90 -1.71 2.47 -0.20
CA LEU A 90 -0.45 2.53 0.54
C LEU A 90 0.37 3.73 0.07
N TYR A 91 0.69 4.61 1.01
CA TYR A 91 1.48 5.81 0.81
C TYR A 91 2.92 5.53 1.18
N ILE A 92 3.80 5.70 0.20
CA ILE A 92 5.24 5.53 0.34
C ILE A 92 5.85 6.91 0.61
N HIS A 93 6.38 7.14 1.80
CA HIS A 93 7.14 8.36 2.14
C HIS A 93 8.61 8.03 2.38
N ASP A 94 9.46 9.06 2.46
CA ASP A 94 10.91 8.89 2.68
C ASP A 94 11.26 8.11 3.95
N LYS A 95 10.46 8.28 5.01
CA LYS A 95 10.76 7.76 6.36
C LYS A 95 9.76 6.74 6.87
N TYR A 96 8.60 6.63 6.25
CA TYR A 96 7.51 5.79 6.74
C TYR A 96 6.54 5.41 5.61
N LEU A 97 5.70 4.44 5.93
CA LEU A 97 4.52 4.03 5.19
C LEU A 97 3.27 4.50 5.91
N ASP A 98 2.26 4.88 5.13
CA ASP A 98 0.90 5.08 5.62
C ASP A 98 -0.07 4.23 4.79
N CYS A 99 -1.25 3.98 5.33
CA CYS A 99 -2.30 3.21 4.70
C CYS A 99 -3.63 3.86 5.00
N ALA A 100 -4.51 3.93 4.01
CA ALA A 100 -5.85 4.46 4.20
C ALA A 100 -6.87 3.73 3.33
N TYR A 101 -8.07 3.59 3.87
CA TYR A 101 -9.23 3.07 3.13
C TYR A 101 -10.11 4.21 2.62
N SER A 102 -10.77 3.96 1.49
CA SER A 102 -11.72 4.91 0.89
C SER A 102 -12.87 4.23 0.12
N GLU A 103 -14.08 4.78 0.25
CA GLU A 103 -15.31 4.33 -0.42
C GLU A 103 -15.32 4.76 -1.89
N SER A 104 -14.66 5.89 -2.20
CA SER A 104 -14.66 6.50 -3.52
C SER A 104 -13.54 5.95 -4.40
N LYS A 105 -13.92 5.26 -5.48
CA LYS A 105 -12.99 4.90 -6.56
C LYS A 105 -12.46 6.13 -7.31
N SER A 106 -13.21 7.23 -7.29
CA SER A 106 -12.92 8.45 -8.05
C SER A 106 -11.88 9.32 -7.37
N ASP A 107 -11.82 9.28 -6.04
CA ASP A 107 -10.86 10.02 -5.24
C ASP A 107 -10.34 9.14 -4.09
N PRO A 108 -9.43 8.20 -4.41
CA PRO A 108 -8.84 7.29 -3.42
C PRO A 108 -8.09 8.01 -2.29
N ASP A 109 -7.70 9.26 -2.50
CA ASP A 109 -6.94 10.12 -1.58
C ASP A 109 -7.88 10.88 -0.60
N LYS A 110 -9.21 10.76 -0.78
CA LYS A 110 -10.21 11.21 0.18
C LYS A 110 -10.53 10.09 1.18
N HIS A 111 -9.78 10.08 2.28
CA HIS A 111 -9.81 9.01 3.27
C HIS A 111 -10.89 9.18 4.33
N SER A 112 -11.51 8.07 4.73
CA SER A 112 -12.39 8.00 5.90
C SER A 112 -11.60 7.74 7.20
N SER A 113 -10.42 7.11 7.11
CA SER A 113 -9.49 6.90 8.23
C SER A 113 -8.07 6.55 7.78
N SER A 114 -7.06 7.11 8.45
CA SER A 114 -5.65 6.68 8.35
C SER A 114 -5.38 5.52 9.31
N CYS A 115 -4.70 4.47 8.84
CA CYS A 115 -4.71 3.17 9.50
C CYS A 115 -3.42 2.77 10.21
N ASN A 116 -2.33 3.55 10.13
CA ASN A 116 -1.16 3.58 11.03
C ASN A 116 0.06 4.06 10.23
N LYS A 117 0.91 4.89 10.86
CA LYS A 117 2.22 5.25 10.28
C LYS A 117 3.27 4.24 10.73
N LYS A 118 3.97 3.62 9.76
CA LYS A 118 5.03 2.65 10.03
C LYS A 118 6.35 3.11 9.45
N HIS A 119 7.32 3.38 10.31
CA HIS A 119 8.66 3.74 9.86
C HIS A 119 9.36 2.57 9.17
N TRP A 120 10.15 2.88 8.14
CA TRP A 120 11.02 1.90 7.50
C TRP A 120 11.98 1.28 8.52
N THR A 121 12.17 -0.03 8.40
CA THR A 121 13.24 -0.77 9.09
C THR A 121 14.56 -0.69 8.34
#